data_AF-A0A8D2JIZ8-F1
#
_entry.id   AF-A0A8D2JIZ8-F1
#
_cell.length_a   1.000
_cell.length_b   1.000
_cell.length_c   1.000
_cell.angle_alpha   90.00
_cell.angle_beta   90.00
_cell.angle_gamma   90.00
#
_symmetry.space_group_name_H-M   'P 1'
#
loop_
_entity.id
_entity.type
_entity.pdbx_description
1 polymer ?
#
loop_
_entity_poly.entity_id
_entity_poly.type
_entity_poly.pdbx_seq_one_letter_code
_entity_poly.pdbx_strand_id
1 'polypeptide(L)'
;TYLRGYHIKTLFENDRHFSHLSTLEREMAFRTEMGLYYSYFKTIIEAPSFYSGVWMIMNDKLTEYPLVINTLKRFNLYPEVVLASWYRIYTGTMNAFGIQTQKCWSVNRGEGLSPVESCEGLGDPASFYVAMIFLLNGLMVSVFFLYGTYLSGNIFGGLLTVACFFFNHGESTRVMWTPPLRESFSYPFLVIQMLLLSYILRTQKVNRRSLIALSVSNVFFMLPWQFAQFVLLTQVATVFGLYILGFIDSSKLQKILFAHMASLAVCFVLMFGNSMLLTSYYAASLVVSWAIEGFSCLFGTITLKSLMCIIFGISDDAHISNLLKAKLTGYKDFDTSMYTCAVEFDFMEKETPVRYMKTLLLPVVLVVFSVIVVKVCYCYFSFHLPLTMYHALQLIFFAVLAILIMRLKLFLTPHMCIMASLICSKQLFGWVFHKIQPGTLVLAILAMMAFEGIANIQKERSIVGEFSNLPQEELLLWIKANTRQDAVFAGAMPTMASVKLSALRPIVNHPHYEDAGLRARTKIVYSMYSRKPAKEVKRALLKMGVNYYILEDSWCLRRTKPGCSMPEIWDIEDLANIGKVPLCNLMSKDSRPYFRTVFKNDIFKILEVTRE
;
A
#
# COMPACT_ATOMS: atom_id res chain seq x y z
N THR A 1 16.64 5.42 14.13
CA THR A 1 15.64 4.41 14.54
C THR A 1 14.71 4.87 15.65
N TYR A 2 15.18 5.05 16.89
CA TYR A 2 14.32 5.30 18.06
C TYR A 2 13.41 6.53 17.93
N LEU A 3 13.98 7.70 17.57
CA LEU A 3 13.23 8.95 17.42
C LEU A 3 12.04 8.83 16.44
N ARG A 4 12.22 8.10 15.33
CA ARG A 4 11.15 7.87 14.36
C ARG A 4 10.07 6.94 14.91
N GLY A 5 10.46 5.83 15.54
CA GLY A 5 9.52 4.91 16.15
C GLY A 5 8.65 5.60 17.19
N TYR A 6 9.28 6.42 18.05
CA TYR A 6 8.58 7.24 19.03
C TYR A 6 7.63 8.26 18.37
N HIS A 7 8.10 8.97 17.34
CA HIS A 7 7.28 9.95 16.63
C HIS A 7 6.03 9.32 16.00
N ILE A 8 6.19 8.22 15.26
CA ILE A 8 5.06 7.51 14.63
C ILE A 8 4.10 6.97 15.69
N LYS A 9 4.63 6.36 16.76
CA LYS A 9 3.81 5.86 17.87
C LYS A 9 2.98 6.99 18.49
N THR A 10 3.59 8.15 18.72
CA THR A 10 2.90 9.32 19.28
C THR A 10 1.80 9.81 18.34
N LEU A 11 2.06 9.89 17.04
CA LEU A 11 1.05 10.32 16.06
C LEU A 11 -0.13 9.34 15.99
N PHE A 12 0.15 8.04 15.99
CA PHE A 12 -0.90 7.01 15.98
C PHE A 12 -1.73 7.03 17.26
N GLU A 13 -1.08 7.25 18.41
CA GLU A 13 -1.76 7.36 19.69
C GLU A 13 -2.63 8.62 19.76
N ASN A 14 -2.09 9.78 19.35
CA ASN A 14 -2.83 11.03 19.37
C ASN A 14 -4.06 10.98 18.44
N ASP A 15 -3.98 10.30 17.28
CA ASP A 15 -5.11 10.19 16.35
C ASP A 15 -6.24 9.28 16.84
N ARG A 16 -5.91 8.15 17.47
CA ARG A 16 -6.89 7.08 17.72
C ARG A 16 -7.19 6.83 19.18
N HIS A 17 -6.31 7.28 20.08
CA HIS A 17 -6.24 6.80 21.46
C HIS A 17 -6.23 5.26 21.52
N PHE A 18 -5.41 4.65 20.66
CA PHE A 18 -5.40 3.21 20.41
C PHE A 18 -5.15 2.38 21.68
N SER A 19 -4.34 2.92 22.58
CA SER A 19 -4.02 2.31 23.87
C SER A 19 -5.26 2.10 24.75
N HIS A 20 -6.23 3.03 24.71
CA HIS A 20 -7.45 3.02 25.53
C HIS A 20 -8.61 2.21 24.94
N LEU A 21 -8.52 1.78 23.69
CA LEU A 21 -9.58 1.03 22.99
C LEU A 21 -9.71 -0.42 23.50
N SER A 22 -10.91 -1.00 23.48
CA SER A 22 -11.09 -2.46 23.59
C SER A 22 -10.38 -3.22 22.48
N THR A 23 -10.21 -4.53 22.68
CA THR A 23 -9.89 -5.47 21.61
C THR A 23 -10.82 -5.32 20.39
N LEU A 24 -12.14 -5.20 20.58
CA LEU A 24 -13.09 -5.05 19.47
C LEU A 24 -12.93 -3.70 18.75
N GLU A 25 -12.76 -2.60 19.48
CA GLU A 25 -12.54 -1.28 18.90
C GLU A 25 -11.20 -1.19 18.16
N ARG A 26 -10.14 -1.81 18.67
CA ARG A 26 -8.85 -1.92 17.97
C ARG A 26 -8.98 -2.68 16.66
N GLU A 27 -9.75 -3.77 16.64
CA GLU A 27 -10.07 -4.50 15.42
C GLU A 27 -10.85 -3.63 14.43
N MET A 28 -11.87 -2.91 14.88
CA MET A 28 -12.65 -1.99 14.04
C MET A 28 -11.82 -0.81 13.51
N ALA A 29 -10.78 -0.40 14.25
CA ALA A 29 -9.85 0.63 13.80
C ALA A 29 -9.03 0.15 12.59
N PHE A 30 -8.84 -1.16 12.40
CA PHE A 30 -8.27 -1.73 11.17
C PHE A 30 -9.31 -1.82 10.06
N ARG A 31 -9.49 -0.72 9.32
CA ARG A 31 -10.44 -0.65 8.20
C ARG A 31 -9.91 -1.33 6.94
N THR A 32 -10.84 -1.74 6.06
CA THR A 32 -10.55 -2.25 4.70
C THR A 32 -9.50 -3.37 4.68
N GLU A 33 -8.42 -3.19 3.92
CA GLU A 33 -7.32 -4.15 3.75
C GLU A 33 -6.60 -4.42 5.07
N MET A 34 -6.51 -3.42 5.95
CA MET A 34 -5.83 -3.54 7.24
C MET A 34 -6.49 -4.61 8.11
N GLY A 35 -7.82 -4.57 8.20
CA GLY A 35 -8.59 -5.55 8.97
C GLY A 35 -8.53 -6.94 8.34
N LEU A 36 -8.53 -7.00 7.01
CA LEU A 36 -8.39 -8.26 6.28
C LEU A 36 -7.02 -8.91 6.56
N TYR A 37 -5.91 -8.18 6.48
CA TYR A 37 -4.58 -8.73 6.75
C TYR A 37 -4.41 -9.12 8.22
N TYR A 38 -4.85 -8.27 9.14
CA TYR A 38 -4.80 -8.57 10.57
C TYR A 38 -5.64 -9.81 10.92
N SER A 39 -6.75 -10.08 10.21
CA SER A 39 -7.55 -11.29 10.44
C SER A 39 -6.75 -12.58 10.23
N TYR A 40 -5.83 -12.61 9.27
CA TYR A 40 -5.00 -13.81 9.04
C TYR A 40 -3.91 -13.96 10.10
N PHE A 41 -3.28 -12.86 10.51
CA PHE A 41 -2.38 -12.86 11.65
C PHE A 41 -3.08 -13.41 12.90
N LYS A 42 -4.30 -12.92 13.18
CA LYS A 42 -5.16 -13.38 14.28
C LYS A 42 -5.47 -14.88 14.19
N THR A 43 -5.88 -15.38 13.03
CA THR A 43 -6.13 -16.82 12.83
C THR A 43 -4.88 -17.67 13.14
N ILE A 44 -3.69 -17.23 12.73
CA ILE A 44 -2.46 -18.01 13.00
C ILE A 44 -2.11 -18.00 14.48
N ILE A 45 -2.33 -16.91 15.23
CA ILE A 45 -1.97 -16.85 16.66
C ILE A 45 -3.00 -17.56 17.55
N GLU A 46 -4.28 -17.57 17.18
CA GLU A 46 -5.37 -18.21 17.94
C GLU A 46 -5.47 -19.72 17.69
N ALA A 47 -4.88 -20.22 16.60
CA ALA A 47 -4.84 -21.65 16.30
C ALA A 47 -4.16 -22.49 17.43
N PRO A 48 -4.42 -23.80 17.52
CA PRO A 48 -3.75 -24.65 18.52
C PRO A 48 -2.24 -24.75 18.26
N SER A 49 -1.80 -24.72 17.00
CA SER A 49 -0.39 -24.76 16.62
C SER A 49 -0.11 -23.83 15.44
N PHE A 50 1.15 -23.43 15.28
CA PHE A 50 1.57 -22.59 14.15
C PHE A 50 1.25 -23.27 12.80
N TYR A 51 1.56 -24.57 12.67
CA TYR A 51 1.27 -25.34 11.45
C TYR A 51 -0.23 -25.44 11.16
N SER A 52 -1.05 -25.64 12.21
CA SER A 52 -2.51 -25.65 12.07
C SER A 52 -3.02 -24.29 11.59
N GLY A 53 -2.51 -23.19 12.16
CA GLY A 53 -2.85 -21.83 11.73
C GLY A 53 -2.47 -21.56 10.27
N VAL A 54 -1.25 -21.95 9.86
CA VAL A 54 -0.81 -21.85 8.46
C VAL A 54 -1.68 -22.69 7.53
N TRP A 55 -2.05 -23.90 7.94
CA TRP A 55 -2.93 -24.77 7.15
C TRP A 55 -4.35 -24.19 6.99
N MET A 56 -4.89 -23.56 8.05
CA MET A 56 -6.20 -22.90 8.01
C MET A 56 -6.23 -21.74 7.01
N ILE A 57 -5.18 -20.91 6.96
CA ILE A 57 -5.12 -19.80 5.99
C ILE A 57 -4.82 -20.31 4.56
N MET A 58 -4.10 -21.42 4.40
CA MET A 58 -3.86 -22.03 3.09
C MET A 58 -5.10 -22.71 2.51
N ASN A 59 -6.07 -23.08 3.35
CA ASN A 59 -7.35 -23.70 2.97
C ASN A 59 -8.53 -22.87 3.47
N ASP A 60 -8.49 -21.56 3.19
CA ASP A 60 -9.48 -20.62 3.69
C ASP A 60 -10.81 -20.76 2.96
N LYS A 61 -11.89 -20.95 3.71
CA LYS A 61 -13.27 -21.04 3.22
C LYS A 61 -14.11 -19.80 3.53
N LEU A 62 -13.54 -18.84 4.27
CA LEU A 62 -14.28 -17.72 4.84
C LEU A 62 -14.20 -16.47 3.95
N THR A 63 -13.11 -16.27 3.21
CA THR A 63 -12.83 -15.00 2.52
C THR A 63 -13.55 -14.86 1.17
N GLU A 64 -13.66 -15.95 0.41
CA GLU A 64 -14.28 -15.96 -0.92
C GLU A 64 -15.36 -17.06 -1.04
N TYR A 65 -16.25 -17.17 -0.04
CA TYR A 65 -17.24 -18.25 0.01
C TYR A 65 -18.09 -18.34 -1.28
N PRO A 66 -18.32 -19.53 -1.87
CA PRO A 66 -18.02 -20.88 -1.37
C PRO A 66 -16.66 -21.44 -1.80
N LEU A 67 -15.80 -20.62 -2.40
CA LEU A 67 -14.50 -21.08 -2.88
C LEU A 67 -13.55 -21.34 -1.70
N VAL A 68 -12.68 -22.33 -1.89
CA VAL A 68 -11.54 -22.56 -0.99
C VAL A 68 -10.31 -21.96 -1.65
N ILE A 69 -9.70 -20.98 -1.00
CA ILE A 69 -8.56 -20.26 -1.56
C ILE A 69 -7.30 -20.43 -0.71
N ASN A 70 -6.16 -20.48 -1.40
CA ASN A 70 -4.86 -20.34 -0.74
C ASN A 70 -4.53 -18.86 -0.60
N THR A 71 -4.73 -18.34 0.60
CA THR A 71 -4.57 -16.92 0.91
C THR A 71 -3.11 -16.47 0.86
N LEU A 72 -2.14 -17.37 1.12
CA LEU A 72 -0.71 -17.05 0.99
C LEU A 72 -0.34 -16.70 -0.45
N LYS A 73 -0.82 -17.52 -1.40
CA LYS A 73 -0.64 -17.27 -2.84
C LYS A 73 -1.40 -16.03 -3.30
N ARG A 74 -2.63 -15.86 -2.80
CA ARG A 74 -3.56 -14.83 -3.24
C ARG A 74 -3.19 -13.42 -2.77
N PHE A 75 -2.84 -13.27 -1.49
CA PHE A 75 -2.74 -11.96 -0.83
C PHE A 75 -1.33 -11.62 -0.35
N ASN A 76 -0.32 -12.43 -0.67
CA ASN A 76 1.08 -12.19 -0.28
C ASN A 76 1.27 -12.03 1.24
N LEU A 77 0.66 -12.94 2.03
CA LEU A 77 0.59 -12.91 3.50
C LEU A 77 1.88 -13.32 4.23
N TYR A 78 3.02 -13.26 3.55
CA TYR A 78 4.32 -13.57 4.14
C TYR A 78 4.64 -12.76 5.41
N PRO A 79 4.40 -11.44 5.46
CA PRO A 79 4.64 -10.66 6.66
C PRO A 79 3.84 -11.16 7.87
N GLU A 80 2.57 -11.51 7.69
CA GLU A 80 1.69 -11.95 8.76
C GLU A 80 2.12 -13.31 9.31
N VAL A 81 2.55 -14.23 8.44
CA VAL A 81 3.08 -15.54 8.86
C VAL A 81 4.35 -15.37 9.70
N VAL A 82 5.28 -14.50 9.26
CA VAL A 82 6.53 -14.24 9.98
C VAL A 82 6.24 -13.57 11.32
N LEU A 83 5.38 -12.55 11.35
CA LEU A 83 5.00 -11.85 12.58
C LEU A 83 4.25 -12.76 13.54
N ALA A 84 3.36 -13.64 13.06
CA ALA A 84 2.65 -14.59 13.91
C ALA A 84 3.59 -15.63 14.53
N SER A 85 4.60 -16.07 13.77
CA SER A 85 5.68 -16.93 14.29
C SER A 85 6.45 -16.22 15.40
N TRP A 86 6.91 -14.99 15.16
CA TRP A 86 7.61 -14.19 16.16
C TRP A 86 6.77 -13.92 17.40
N TYR A 87 5.48 -13.64 17.23
CA TYR A 87 4.57 -13.42 18.35
C TYR A 87 4.39 -14.66 19.23
N ARG A 88 4.22 -15.84 18.62
CA ARG A 88 4.13 -17.11 19.36
C ARG A 88 5.43 -17.45 20.10
N ILE A 89 6.58 -17.20 19.46
CA ILE A 89 7.89 -17.39 20.11
C ILE A 89 8.05 -16.40 21.28
N TYR A 90 7.69 -15.12 21.07
CA TYR A 90 7.76 -14.08 22.09
C TYR A 90 6.87 -14.38 23.29
N THR A 91 5.59 -14.68 23.06
CA THR A 91 4.65 -15.02 24.14
C THR A 91 5.04 -16.33 24.83
N GLY A 92 5.44 -17.35 24.08
CA GLY A 92 5.91 -18.62 24.65
C GLY A 92 7.14 -18.47 25.53
N THR A 93 8.13 -17.69 25.09
CA THR A 93 9.35 -17.41 25.88
C THR A 93 9.05 -16.58 27.11
N MET A 94 8.28 -15.50 26.97
CA MET A 94 7.93 -14.64 28.12
C MET A 94 7.08 -15.36 29.17
N ASN A 95 6.15 -16.22 28.73
CA ASN A 95 5.39 -17.09 29.63
C ASN A 95 6.30 -18.09 30.35
N ALA A 96 7.29 -18.65 29.67
CA ALA A 96 8.27 -19.56 30.28
C ALA A 96 9.15 -18.86 31.33
N PHE A 97 9.46 -17.58 31.14
CA PHE A 97 10.19 -16.75 32.11
C PHE A 97 9.29 -16.07 33.16
N GLY A 98 7.96 -16.22 33.08
CA GLY A 98 7.01 -15.58 34.00
C GLY A 98 6.97 -14.05 33.91
N ILE A 99 7.42 -13.46 32.80
CA ILE A 99 7.46 -12.01 32.62
C ILE A 99 6.10 -11.51 32.12
N GLN A 100 5.47 -10.60 32.85
CA GLN A 100 4.20 -10.00 32.44
C GLN A 100 4.41 -9.05 31.24
N THR A 101 3.85 -9.41 30.08
CA THR A 101 4.03 -8.69 28.80
C THR A 101 2.90 -7.73 28.44
N GLN A 102 1.80 -7.77 29.19
CA GLN A 102 0.64 -6.89 29.02
C GLN A 102 0.07 -6.43 30.36
N LYS A 103 -0.42 -5.19 30.40
CA LYS A 103 -1.14 -4.61 31.54
C LYS A 103 -2.55 -4.26 31.09
N CYS A 104 -3.55 -4.77 31.79
CA CYS A 104 -4.95 -4.53 31.48
C CYS A 104 -5.56 -3.55 32.47
N TRP A 105 -6.37 -2.63 31.95
CA TRP A 105 -7.05 -1.59 32.69
C TRP A 105 -8.53 -1.59 32.29
N SER A 106 -9.40 -1.19 33.21
CA SER A 106 -10.81 -0.94 32.88
C SER A 106 -10.97 0.54 32.54
N VAL A 107 -11.41 0.83 31.32
CA VAL A 107 -11.60 2.20 30.81
C VAL A 107 -13.09 2.50 30.74
N ASN A 108 -13.49 3.62 31.36
CA ASN A 108 -14.86 4.14 31.25
C ASN A 108 -15.02 4.88 29.91
N ARG A 109 -16.02 4.50 29.13
CA ARG A 109 -16.28 5.05 27.77
C ARG A 109 -17.18 6.30 27.75
N GLY A 110 -17.44 6.90 28.91
CA GLY A 110 -18.37 8.03 29.07
C GLY A 110 -19.74 7.63 29.64
N GLU A 111 -20.67 8.59 29.72
CA GLU A 111 -22.01 8.36 30.29
C GLU A 111 -22.85 7.41 29.43
N GLY A 112 -23.38 6.35 30.03
CA GLY A 112 -24.32 5.41 29.39
C GLY A 112 -23.71 4.21 28.68
N LEU A 113 -22.37 4.09 28.60
CA LEU A 113 -21.68 2.93 28.02
C LEU A 113 -21.03 2.07 29.10
N SER A 114 -21.08 0.74 28.94
CA SER A 114 -20.44 -0.19 29.88
C SER A 114 -18.91 -0.01 29.86
N PRO A 115 -18.23 -0.07 31.03
CA PRO A 115 -16.79 -0.05 31.08
C PRO A 115 -16.21 -1.23 30.30
N VAL A 116 -15.04 -1.02 29.73
CA VAL A 116 -14.41 -1.95 28.81
C VAL A 116 -12.99 -2.26 29.27
N GLU A 117 -12.58 -3.51 29.16
CA GLU A 117 -11.22 -3.93 29.44
C GLU A 117 -10.31 -3.62 28.25
N SER A 118 -9.22 -2.90 28.52
CA SER A 118 -8.19 -2.55 27.55
C SER A 118 -6.82 -3.02 28.04
N CYS A 119 -6.15 -3.86 27.26
CA CYS A 119 -4.83 -4.39 27.57
C CYS A 119 -3.76 -3.73 26.71
N GLU A 120 -2.69 -3.24 27.32
CA GLU A 120 -1.57 -2.64 26.59
C GLU A 120 -0.29 -3.43 26.79
N GLY A 121 0.53 -3.48 25.75
CA GLY A 121 1.86 -4.08 25.80
C GLY A 121 2.17 -4.90 24.55
N LEU A 122 3.39 -5.44 24.49
CA LEU A 122 3.78 -6.35 23.40
C LEU A 122 3.12 -7.74 23.53
N GLY A 123 2.50 -8.03 24.67
CA GLY A 123 1.63 -9.19 24.86
C GLY A 123 0.24 -9.05 24.21
N ASP A 124 -0.20 -7.84 23.87
CA ASP A 124 -1.44 -7.64 23.10
C ASP A 124 -1.17 -7.86 21.60
N PRO A 125 -1.93 -8.71 20.90
CA PRO A 125 -1.70 -9.03 19.51
C PRO A 125 -1.72 -7.82 18.56
N ALA A 126 -2.67 -6.90 18.74
CA ALA A 126 -2.83 -5.74 17.88
C ALA A 126 -1.67 -4.76 18.06
N SER A 127 -1.29 -4.51 19.32
CA SER A 127 -0.17 -3.66 19.71
C SER A 127 1.16 -4.23 19.23
N PHE A 128 1.40 -5.54 19.37
CA PHE A 128 2.59 -6.21 18.85
C PHE A 128 2.70 -6.04 17.33
N TYR A 129 1.60 -6.29 16.62
CA TYR A 129 1.54 -6.22 15.16
C TYR A 129 1.92 -4.82 14.64
N VAL A 130 1.34 -3.77 15.22
CA VAL A 130 1.65 -2.38 14.86
C VAL A 130 3.08 -1.98 15.28
N ALA A 131 3.54 -2.42 16.46
CA ALA A 131 4.88 -2.11 16.95
C ALA A 131 5.99 -2.63 16.04
N MET A 132 5.85 -3.84 15.49
CA MET A 132 6.83 -4.41 14.56
C MET A 132 6.92 -3.61 13.25
N ILE A 133 5.79 -3.09 12.75
CA ILE A 133 5.76 -2.22 11.57
C ILE A 133 6.45 -0.90 11.85
N PHE A 134 6.23 -0.32 13.03
CA PHE A 134 6.89 0.92 13.45
C PHE A 134 8.39 0.73 13.65
N LEU A 135 8.82 -0.43 14.15
CA LEU A 135 10.24 -0.79 14.26
C LEU A 135 10.90 -0.86 12.88
N LEU A 136 10.27 -1.57 11.93
CA LEU A 136 10.77 -1.71 10.56
C LEU A 136 10.88 -0.34 9.86
N ASN A 137 9.87 0.51 10.04
CA ASN A 137 9.92 1.90 9.55
C ASN A 137 10.96 2.75 10.30
N GLY A 138 11.17 2.52 11.58
CA GLY A 138 12.25 3.14 12.34
C GLY A 138 13.62 2.85 11.72
N LEU A 139 13.87 1.60 11.30
CA LEU A 139 15.11 1.18 10.65
C LEU A 139 15.30 1.86 9.29
N MET A 140 14.23 2.09 8.54
CA MET A 140 14.29 2.75 7.24
C MET A 140 14.93 4.15 7.30
N VAL A 141 14.70 4.95 8.36
CA VAL A 141 15.36 6.27 8.47
C VAL A 141 16.88 6.14 8.65
N SER A 142 17.33 5.08 9.32
CA SER A 142 18.77 4.80 9.42
C SER A 142 19.34 4.44 8.05
N VAL A 143 18.60 3.70 7.23
CA VAL A 143 19.00 3.43 5.83
C VAL A 143 19.01 4.72 5.01
N PHE A 144 18.03 5.62 5.16
CA PHE A 144 18.05 6.93 4.48
C PHE A 144 19.26 7.78 4.87
N PHE A 145 19.65 7.79 6.14
CA PHE A 145 20.85 8.48 6.60
C PHE A 145 22.11 7.93 5.92
N LEU A 146 22.26 6.59 5.89
CA LEU A 146 23.36 5.93 5.21
C LEU A 146 23.34 6.24 3.71
N TYR A 147 22.17 6.26 3.09
CA TYR A 147 22.00 6.56 1.67
C TYR A 147 22.38 8.00 1.33
N GLY A 148 21.84 8.99 2.04
CA GLY A 148 22.19 10.40 1.84
C GLY A 148 23.67 10.66 2.08
N THR A 149 24.28 10.00 3.07
CA THR A 149 25.72 10.07 3.33
C THR A 149 26.54 9.46 2.18
N TYR A 150 26.12 8.30 1.67
CA TYR A 150 26.79 7.62 0.56
C TYR A 150 26.74 8.42 -0.74
N LEU A 151 25.58 9.01 -1.05
CA LEU A 151 25.33 9.74 -2.28
C LEU A 151 26.06 11.10 -2.30
N SER A 152 26.03 11.82 -1.18
CA SER A 152 26.72 13.11 -1.05
C SER A 152 28.23 12.98 -0.75
N GLY A 153 28.66 11.84 -0.20
CA GLY A 153 30.02 11.64 0.32
C GLY A 153 30.29 12.39 1.62
N ASN A 154 29.25 12.87 2.31
CA ASN A 154 29.38 13.66 3.53
C ASN A 154 28.25 13.35 4.53
N ILE A 155 28.55 13.36 5.83
CA ILE A 155 27.60 13.08 6.91
C ILE A 155 26.46 14.12 6.93
N PHE A 156 26.77 15.37 6.58
CA PHE A 156 25.78 16.44 6.48
C PHE A 156 24.67 16.15 5.45
N GLY A 157 24.98 15.43 4.36
CA GLY A 157 23.96 15.02 3.39
C GLY A 157 22.99 13.98 3.95
N GLY A 158 23.48 13.07 4.80
CA GLY A 158 22.63 12.14 5.54
C GLY A 158 21.70 12.84 6.52
N LEU A 159 22.22 13.80 7.30
CA LEU A 159 21.41 14.61 8.22
C LEU A 159 20.33 15.40 7.48
N LEU A 160 20.69 16.01 6.35
CA LEU A 160 19.76 16.75 5.50
C LEU A 160 18.62 15.85 4.99
N THR A 161 18.93 14.66 4.46
CA THR A 161 17.88 13.72 4.00
C THR A 161 16.92 13.34 5.13
N VAL A 162 17.42 13.06 6.34
CA VAL A 162 16.58 12.71 7.48
C VAL A 162 15.71 13.88 7.91
N ALA A 163 16.27 15.09 7.99
CA ALA A 163 15.51 16.29 8.33
C ALA A 163 14.41 16.58 7.30
N CYS A 164 14.73 16.54 5.99
CA CYS A 164 13.76 16.70 4.90
C CYS A 164 12.62 15.68 4.99
N PHE A 165 12.93 14.43 5.34
CA PHE A 165 11.95 13.38 5.49
C PHE A 165 11.01 13.62 6.68
N PHE A 166 11.52 14.11 7.82
CA PHE A 166 10.68 14.48 8.98
C PHE A 166 9.83 15.73 8.72
N PHE A 167 10.37 16.75 8.05
CA PHE A 167 9.62 17.98 7.74
C PHE A 167 8.49 17.76 6.73
N ASN A 168 8.59 16.72 5.89
CA ASN A 168 7.59 16.33 4.91
C ASN A 168 6.99 14.95 5.24
N HIS A 169 6.84 14.63 6.54
CA HIS A 169 6.44 13.29 7.01
C HIS A 169 5.09 12.85 6.43
N GLY A 170 4.04 13.67 6.53
CA GLY A 170 2.70 13.38 6.02
C GLY A 170 2.63 13.13 4.50
N GLU A 171 3.58 13.64 3.72
CA GLU A 171 3.68 13.40 2.27
C GLU A 171 4.59 12.21 1.92
N SER A 172 5.47 11.82 2.85
CA SER A 172 6.50 10.80 2.66
C SER A 172 6.08 9.41 3.15
N THR A 173 5.10 9.33 4.04
CA THR A 173 4.57 8.07 4.55
C THR A 173 3.19 8.23 5.14
N ARG A 174 2.43 7.14 5.18
CA ARG A 174 1.11 7.04 5.83
C ARG A 174 1.05 5.98 6.92
N VAL A 175 2.21 5.47 7.32
CA VAL A 175 2.33 4.37 8.30
C VAL A 175 1.66 4.72 9.62
N MET A 176 1.58 6.01 9.97
CA MET A 176 0.86 6.47 11.16
C MET A 176 -0.66 6.27 11.07
N TRP A 177 -1.28 6.38 9.89
CA TRP A 177 -2.74 6.24 9.74
C TRP A 177 -3.13 4.81 9.39
N THR A 178 -2.33 4.16 8.57
CA THR A 178 -2.61 2.84 8.01
C THR A 178 -1.37 1.95 8.11
N PRO A 179 -0.99 1.50 9.33
CA PRO A 179 0.24 0.75 9.53
C PRO A 179 0.35 -0.53 8.68
N PRO A 180 -0.64 -1.44 8.69
CA PRO A 180 -0.49 -2.79 8.14
C PRO A 180 -0.82 -2.88 6.64
N LEU A 181 -0.53 -1.82 5.89
CA LEU A 181 -0.56 -1.89 4.43
C LEU A 181 0.68 -2.59 3.89
N ARG A 182 0.56 -3.23 2.73
CA ARG A 182 1.65 -3.99 2.10
C ARG A 182 2.86 -3.14 1.78
N GLU A 183 2.64 -1.92 1.30
CA GLU A 183 3.72 -0.97 1.04
C GLU A 183 4.52 -0.63 2.31
N SER A 184 3.90 -0.63 3.50
CA SER A 184 4.57 -0.33 4.76
C SER A 184 5.64 -1.38 5.12
N PHE A 185 5.43 -2.62 4.70
CA PHE A 185 6.38 -3.73 4.88
C PHE A 185 7.47 -3.73 3.80
N SER A 186 7.10 -3.49 2.55
CA SER A 186 8.03 -3.56 1.42
C SER A 186 8.94 -2.34 1.29
N TYR A 187 8.45 -1.14 1.60
CA TYR A 187 9.15 0.11 1.29
C TYR A 187 10.57 0.24 1.89
N PRO A 188 10.87 -0.22 3.12
CA PRO A 188 12.23 -0.24 3.65
C PRO A 188 13.22 -1.06 2.80
N PHE A 189 12.76 -2.18 2.23
CA PHE A 189 13.56 -3.02 1.34
C PHE A 189 13.80 -2.35 -0.02
N LEU A 190 12.86 -1.53 -0.51
CA LEU A 190 13.08 -0.69 -1.70
C LEU A 190 14.24 0.28 -1.49
N VAL A 191 14.31 0.94 -0.33
CA VAL A 191 15.38 1.90 -0.04
C VAL A 191 16.74 1.20 0.02
N ILE A 192 16.81 0.02 0.65
CA ILE A 192 18.03 -0.81 0.70
C ILE A 192 18.43 -1.25 -0.72
N GLN A 193 17.47 -1.71 -1.51
CA GLN A 193 17.68 -2.14 -2.89
C GLN A 193 18.20 -1.00 -3.77
N MET A 194 17.62 0.20 -3.66
CA MET A 194 18.09 1.39 -4.39
C MET A 194 19.51 1.76 -3.97
N LEU A 195 19.83 1.72 -2.67
CA LEU A 195 21.19 1.94 -2.17
C LEU A 195 22.19 0.92 -2.73
N LEU A 196 21.83 -0.36 -2.77
CA LEU A 196 22.67 -1.42 -3.34
C LEU A 196 22.87 -1.25 -4.85
N LEU A 197 21.83 -0.85 -5.58
CA LEU A 197 21.93 -0.56 -7.01
C LEU A 197 22.84 0.66 -7.24
N SER A 198 22.65 1.75 -6.49
CA SER A 198 23.53 2.91 -6.48
C SER A 198 24.99 2.53 -6.18
N TYR A 199 25.20 1.56 -5.28
CA TYR A 199 26.53 1.03 -4.98
C TYR A 199 27.14 0.30 -6.18
N ILE A 200 26.39 -0.62 -6.80
CA ILE A 200 26.83 -1.38 -7.97
C ILE A 200 27.18 -0.46 -9.15
N LEU A 201 26.34 0.56 -9.41
CA LEU A 201 26.55 1.54 -10.48
C LEU A 201 27.81 2.38 -10.28
N ARG A 202 28.22 2.65 -9.03
CA ARG A 202 29.44 3.41 -8.72
C ARG A 202 30.70 2.55 -8.84
N THR A 203 30.62 1.26 -8.55
CA THR A 203 31.77 0.35 -8.62
C THR A 203 32.14 -0.02 -10.05
N GLN A 204 33.44 -0.06 -10.36
CA GLN A 204 33.89 -0.50 -11.69
C GLN A 204 33.74 -2.01 -11.89
N LYS A 205 34.06 -2.83 -10.88
CA LYS A 205 33.89 -4.28 -10.91
C LYS A 205 32.72 -4.68 -10.02
N VAL A 206 31.78 -5.43 -10.59
CA VAL A 206 30.59 -5.88 -9.89
C VAL A 206 30.94 -7.06 -8.98
N ASN A 207 30.80 -6.88 -7.67
CA ASN A 207 31.03 -7.92 -6.68
C ASN A 207 29.85 -8.90 -6.62
N ARG A 208 30.13 -10.21 -6.58
CA ARG A 208 29.10 -11.26 -6.43
C ARG A 208 28.26 -11.09 -5.16
N ARG A 209 28.87 -10.68 -4.05
CA ARG A 209 28.17 -10.41 -2.79
C ARG A 209 27.12 -9.30 -2.93
N SER A 210 27.45 -8.22 -3.65
CA SER A 210 26.52 -7.11 -3.90
C SER A 210 25.36 -7.51 -4.80
N LEU A 211 25.59 -8.37 -5.79
CA LEU A 211 24.52 -8.93 -6.63
C LEU A 211 23.59 -9.85 -5.84
N ILE A 212 24.14 -10.72 -4.98
CA ILE A 212 23.33 -11.58 -4.10
C ILE A 212 22.51 -10.71 -3.15
N ALA A 213 23.11 -9.68 -2.54
CA ALA A 213 22.40 -8.74 -1.68
C ALA A 213 21.27 -7.99 -2.42
N LEU A 214 21.51 -7.61 -3.68
CA LEU A 214 20.49 -7.00 -4.55
C LEU A 214 19.33 -7.97 -4.81
N SER A 215 19.62 -9.22 -5.18
CA SER A 215 18.60 -10.25 -5.41
C SER A 215 17.79 -10.55 -4.15
N VAL A 216 18.44 -10.67 -2.98
CA VAL A 216 17.75 -10.89 -1.70
C VAL A 216 16.86 -9.70 -1.33
N SER A 217 17.35 -8.48 -1.51
CA SER A 217 16.57 -7.27 -1.24
C SER A 217 15.36 -7.14 -2.18
N ASN A 218 15.52 -7.49 -3.47
CA ASN A 218 14.42 -7.57 -4.43
C ASN A 218 13.36 -8.59 -4.00
N VAL A 219 13.77 -9.76 -3.48
CA VAL A 219 12.84 -10.78 -2.98
C VAL A 219 12.04 -10.24 -1.79
N PHE A 220 12.69 -9.64 -0.79
CA PHE A 220 11.99 -9.03 0.35
C PHE A 220 11.12 -7.83 -0.02
N PHE A 221 11.42 -7.14 -1.13
CA PHE A 221 10.58 -6.08 -1.65
C PHE A 221 9.32 -6.61 -2.35
N MET A 222 9.46 -7.67 -3.15
CA MET A 222 8.35 -8.25 -3.94
C MET A 222 7.43 -9.14 -3.11
N LEU A 223 7.95 -9.91 -2.16
CA LEU A 223 7.15 -10.89 -1.40
C LEU A 223 5.97 -10.27 -0.63
N PRO A 224 6.09 -9.12 0.06
CA PRO A 224 4.97 -8.51 0.77
C PRO A 224 4.02 -7.72 -0.13
N TRP A 225 4.47 -7.28 -1.32
CA TRP A 225 3.75 -6.26 -2.08
C TRP A 225 3.68 -6.57 -3.57
N GLN A 226 2.47 -6.91 -4.03
CA GLN A 226 2.18 -7.27 -5.42
C GLN A 226 2.54 -6.17 -6.43
N PHE A 227 2.40 -4.90 -6.06
CA PHE A 227 2.66 -3.77 -6.97
C PHE A 227 4.16 -3.40 -7.04
N ALA A 228 5.03 -4.07 -6.28
CA ALA A 228 6.47 -3.87 -6.32
C ALA A 228 7.04 -4.00 -7.75
N GLN A 229 6.46 -4.87 -8.57
CA GLN A 229 6.86 -5.07 -9.97
C GLN A 229 6.81 -3.80 -10.82
N PHE A 230 5.85 -2.90 -10.56
CA PHE A 230 5.75 -1.63 -11.30
C PHE A 230 6.88 -0.68 -10.92
N VAL A 231 7.27 -0.65 -9.64
CA VAL A 231 8.40 0.16 -9.20
C VAL A 231 9.71 -0.39 -9.76
N LEU A 232 9.92 -1.71 -9.70
CA LEU A 232 11.11 -2.34 -10.29
C LEU A 232 11.17 -2.17 -11.81
N LEU A 233 10.03 -2.14 -12.50
CA LEU A 233 9.97 -1.82 -13.93
C LEU A 233 10.54 -0.43 -14.22
N THR A 234 10.20 0.60 -13.43
CA THR A 234 10.77 1.94 -13.61
C THR A 234 12.29 1.97 -13.39
N GLN A 235 12.79 1.15 -12.45
CA GLN A 235 14.23 1.03 -12.22
C GLN A 235 14.94 0.32 -13.37
N VAL A 236 14.40 -0.79 -13.88
CA VAL A 236 14.94 -1.49 -15.04
C VAL A 236 14.93 -0.57 -16.27
N ALA A 237 13.84 0.16 -16.50
CA ALA A 237 13.76 1.16 -17.57
C ALA A 237 14.83 2.26 -17.42
N THR A 238 15.08 2.72 -16.19
CA THR A 238 16.13 3.71 -15.91
C THR A 238 17.52 3.15 -16.17
N VAL A 239 17.83 1.93 -15.70
CA VAL A 239 19.13 1.28 -15.92
C VAL A 239 19.35 1.00 -17.42
N PHE A 240 18.29 0.61 -18.13
CA PHE A 240 18.33 0.47 -19.60
C PHE A 240 18.53 1.81 -20.31
N GLY A 241 17.91 2.89 -19.83
CA GLY A 241 18.15 4.25 -20.32
C GLY A 241 19.61 4.67 -20.15
N LEU A 242 20.25 4.31 -19.02
CA LEU A 242 21.68 4.56 -18.80
C LEU A 242 22.58 3.75 -19.75
N TYR A 243 22.16 2.55 -20.14
CA TYR A 243 22.84 1.76 -21.17
C TYR A 243 22.76 2.44 -22.53
N ILE A 244 21.56 2.87 -22.96
CA ILE A 244 21.36 3.58 -24.24
C ILE A 244 22.20 4.86 -24.30
N LEU A 245 22.30 5.59 -23.19
CA LEU A 245 23.10 6.81 -23.10
C LEU A 245 24.62 6.56 -22.99
N GLY A 246 25.06 5.29 -22.99
CA GLY A 246 26.48 4.93 -22.95
C GLY A 246 27.17 5.08 -21.58
N PHE A 247 26.41 5.22 -20.49
CA PHE A 247 26.96 5.37 -19.13
C PHE A 247 27.32 4.04 -18.46
N ILE A 248 26.79 2.92 -18.97
CA ILE A 248 26.95 1.57 -18.39
C ILE A 248 27.34 0.59 -19.50
N ASP A 249 28.31 -0.29 -19.22
CA ASP A 249 28.71 -1.36 -20.13
C ASP A 249 27.63 -2.48 -20.21
N SER A 250 27.48 -3.12 -21.37
CA SER A 250 26.55 -4.26 -21.56
C SER A 250 26.77 -5.38 -20.52
N SER A 251 28.03 -5.68 -20.16
CA SER A 251 28.33 -6.68 -19.11
C SER A 251 27.77 -6.32 -17.73
N LYS A 252 27.75 -5.03 -17.36
CA LYS A 252 27.19 -4.59 -16.08
C LYS A 252 25.67 -4.65 -16.12
N LEU A 253 25.05 -4.22 -17.22
CA LEU A 253 23.61 -4.31 -17.43
C LEU A 253 23.13 -5.76 -17.31
N GLN A 254 23.76 -6.70 -18.03
CA GLN A 254 23.38 -8.13 -18.00
C GLN A 254 23.47 -8.72 -16.59
N LYS A 255 24.48 -8.37 -15.79
CA LYS A 255 24.60 -8.84 -14.40
C LYS A 255 23.48 -8.29 -13.51
N ILE A 256 23.09 -7.03 -13.69
CA ILE A 256 21.97 -6.43 -12.96
C ILE A 256 20.65 -7.11 -13.39
N LEU A 257 20.39 -7.25 -14.69
CA LEU A 257 19.20 -7.93 -15.20
C LEU A 257 19.12 -9.38 -14.72
N PHE A 258 20.24 -10.10 -14.68
CA PHE A 258 20.31 -11.45 -14.11
C PHE A 258 19.92 -11.48 -12.64
N ALA A 259 20.37 -10.51 -11.82
CA ALA A 259 19.99 -10.42 -10.42
C ALA A 259 18.48 -10.18 -10.24
N HIS A 260 17.87 -9.38 -11.12
CA HIS A 260 16.42 -9.16 -11.17
C HIS A 260 15.66 -10.43 -11.61
N MET A 261 16.13 -11.12 -12.65
CA MET A 261 15.56 -12.40 -13.11
C MET A 261 15.63 -13.50 -12.05
N ALA A 262 16.78 -13.64 -11.38
CA ALA A 262 16.95 -14.59 -10.28
C ALA A 262 15.98 -14.28 -9.12
N SER A 263 15.80 -13.01 -8.77
CA SER A 263 14.83 -12.62 -7.74
C SER A 263 13.39 -12.92 -8.14
N LEU A 264 13.03 -12.70 -9.42
CA LEU A 264 11.71 -13.03 -9.96
C LEU A 264 11.44 -14.53 -9.89
N ALA A 265 12.41 -15.37 -10.27
CA ALA A 265 12.29 -16.82 -10.22
C ALA A 265 12.11 -17.33 -8.78
N VAL A 266 12.90 -16.82 -7.82
CA VAL A 266 12.76 -17.17 -6.41
C VAL A 266 11.38 -16.75 -5.88
N CYS A 267 10.93 -15.54 -6.18
CA CYS A 267 9.60 -15.08 -5.79
C CYS A 267 8.48 -15.92 -6.42
N PHE A 268 8.62 -16.34 -7.68
CA PHE A 268 7.64 -17.22 -8.33
C PHE A 268 7.50 -18.57 -7.62
N VAL A 269 8.62 -19.18 -7.21
CA VAL A 269 8.62 -20.43 -6.43
C VAL A 269 7.99 -20.21 -5.05
N LEU A 270 8.41 -19.17 -4.34
CA LEU A 270 7.88 -18.86 -3.01
C LEU A 270 6.38 -18.55 -3.07
N MET A 271 5.88 -17.83 -4.08
CA MET A 271 4.45 -17.50 -4.19
C MET A 271 3.60 -18.62 -4.83
N PHE A 272 4.07 -19.87 -4.77
CA PHE A 272 3.34 -21.06 -5.26
C PHE A 272 2.88 -20.93 -6.72
N GLY A 273 3.77 -20.43 -7.59
CA GLY A 273 3.48 -20.21 -9.00
C GLY A 273 2.38 -19.18 -9.21
N ASN A 274 2.50 -18.01 -8.55
CA ASN A 274 1.60 -16.89 -8.80
C ASN A 274 1.78 -16.40 -10.25
N SER A 275 0.74 -16.61 -11.05
CA SER A 275 0.75 -16.35 -12.47
C SER A 275 0.75 -14.86 -12.82
N MET A 276 0.24 -13.99 -11.93
CA MET A 276 0.25 -12.54 -12.10
C MET A 276 1.69 -12.00 -12.21
N LEU A 277 2.64 -12.64 -11.53
CA LEU A 277 4.04 -12.22 -11.56
C LEU A 277 4.69 -12.46 -12.93
N LEU A 278 4.34 -13.58 -13.58
CA LEU A 278 4.93 -14.00 -14.86
C LEU A 278 4.33 -13.24 -16.04
N THR A 279 3.04 -12.90 -15.98
CA THR A 279 2.34 -12.13 -17.03
C THR A 279 2.57 -10.61 -16.93
N SER A 280 3.35 -10.17 -15.94
CA SER A 280 3.62 -8.75 -15.69
C SER A 280 4.51 -8.11 -16.77
N TYR A 281 4.35 -6.79 -16.95
CA TYR A 281 5.25 -5.98 -17.79
C TYR A 281 6.71 -6.07 -17.33
N TYR A 282 6.95 -6.25 -16.03
CA TYR A 282 8.28 -6.38 -15.46
C TYR A 282 8.97 -7.66 -15.93
N ALA A 283 8.31 -8.82 -15.82
CA ALA A 283 8.85 -10.09 -16.30
C ALA A 283 9.14 -10.05 -17.81
N ALA A 284 8.19 -9.52 -18.60
CA ALA A 284 8.38 -9.35 -20.04
C ALA A 284 9.57 -8.42 -20.36
N SER A 285 9.70 -7.29 -19.64
CA SER A 285 10.79 -6.34 -19.87
C SER A 285 12.17 -6.95 -19.58
N LEU A 286 12.30 -7.77 -18.52
CA LEU A 286 13.57 -8.39 -18.18
C LEU A 286 14.04 -9.38 -19.25
N VAL A 287 13.12 -10.21 -19.76
CA VAL A 287 13.44 -11.20 -20.80
C VAL A 287 13.84 -10.50 -22.10
N VAL A 288 13.09 -9.46 -22.49
CA VAL A 288 13.34 -8.75 -23.74
C VAL A 288 14.61 -7.89 -23.64
N SER A 289 14.84 -7.19 -22.53
CA SER A 289 16.09 -6.43 -22.30
C SER A 289 17.33 -7.32 -22.22
N TRP A 290 17.17 -8.61 -21.90
CA TRP A 290 18.27 -9.59 -21.94
C TRP A 290 18.55 -10.09 -23.36
N ALA A 291 17.51 -10.24 -24.19
CA ALA A 291 17.62 -10.84 -25.53
C ALA A 291 17.85 -9.82 -26.67
N ILE A 292 17.30 -8.60 -26.57
CA ILE A 292 17.30 -7.59 -27.63
C ILE A 292 17.85 -6.28 -27.07
N GLU A 293 18.87 -5.74 -27.74
CA GLU A 293 19.43 -4.42 -27.43
C GLU A 293 18.72 -3.30 -28.20
N GLY A 294 18.59 -2.11 -27.59
CA GLY A 294 18.05 -0.91 -28.23
C GLY A 294 16.52 -0.72 -28.16
N PHE A 295 15.99 0.21 -28.96
CA PHE A 295 14.58 0.64 -28.92
C PHE A 295 13.57 -0.46 -29.25
N SER A 296 13.99 -1.50 -29.97
CA SER A 296 13.19 -2.71 -30.23
C SER A 296 12.75 -3.43 -28.95
N CYS A 297 13.41 -3.16 -27.82
CA CYS A 297 13.06 -3.72 -26.52
C CYS A 297 11.65 -3.31 -26.04
N LEU A 298 11.21 -2.08 -26.32
CA LEU A 298 9.88 -1.61 -25.92
C LEU A 298 8.77 -2.38 -26.67
N PHE A 299 8.92 -2.53 -27.98
CA PHE A 299 7.99 -3.27 -28.82
C PHE A 299 7.99 -4.77 -28.48
N GLY A 300 9.17 -5.33 -28.23
CA GLY A 300 9.31 -6.71 -27.77
C GLY A 300 8.62 -6.95 -26.43
N THR A 301 8.71 -6.01 -25.48
CA THR A 301 8.06 -6.13 -24.16
C THR A 301 6.53 -6.15 -24.28
N ILE A 302 5.96 -5.28 -25.10
CA ILE A 302 4.50 -5.23 -25.32
C ILE A 302 4.02 -6.50 -26.04
N THR A 303 4.76 -6.95 -27.05
CA THR A 303 4.44 -8.16 -27.81
C THR A 303 4.53 -9.40 -26.92
N LEU A 304 5.62 -9.55 -26.15
CA LEU A 304 5.83 -10.68 -25.25
C LEU A 304 4.77 -10.72 -24.14
N LYS A 305 4.44 -9.56 -23.54
CA LYS A 305 3.34 -9.50 -22.57
C LYS A 305 2.04 -9.98 -23.19
N SER A 306 1.67 -9.44 -24.35
CA SER A 306 0.42 -9.80 -25.02
C SER A 306 0.35 -11.31 -25.31
N LEU A 307 1.46 -11.89 -25.76
CA LEU A 307 1.59 -13.33 -25.99
C LEU A 307 1.43 -14.14 -24.69
N MET A 308 2.10 -13.74 -23.61
CA MET A 308 2.01 -14.41 -22.31
C MET A 308 0.59 -14.36 -21.74
N CYS A 309 -0.09 -13.23 -21.84
CA CYS A 309 -1.49 -13.12 -21.41
C CYS A 309 -2.42 -14.05 -22.20
N ILE A 310 -2.19 -14.22 -23.51
CA ILE A 310 -2.97 -15.14 -24.35
C ILE A 310 -2.70 -16.60 -23.97
N ILE A 311 -1.43 -16.98 -23.79
CA ILE A 311 -1.04 -18.36 -23.47
C ILE A 311 -1.59 -18.79 -22.11
N PHE A 312 -1.51 -17.92 -21.10
CA PHE A 312 -1.97 -18.25 -19.75
C PHE A 312 -3.47 -17.96 -19.54
N GLY A 313 -4.13 -17.26 -20.46
CA GLY A 313 -5.55 -16.90 -20.35
C GLY A 313 -5.88 -15.96 -19.19
N ILE A 314 -4.93 -15.13 -18.77
CA ILE A 314 -5.04 -14.27 -17.58
C ILE A 314 -5.20 -12.81 -17.99
N SER A 315 -6.23 -12.15 -17.46
CA SER A 315 -6.56 -10.75 -17.71
C SER A 315 -6.53 -9.87 -16.44
N ASP A 316 -5.86 -10.32 -15.37
CA ASP A 316 -5.83 -9.62 -14.08
C ASP A 316 -5.25 -8.20 -14.19
N ASP A 317 -4.17 -8.01 -14.97
CA ASP A 317 -3.54 -6.71 -15.22
C ASP A 317 -4.30 -5.80 -16.21
N ALA A 318 -5.38 -6.29 -16.84
CA ALA A 318 -6.15 -5.50 -17.81
C ALA A 318 -6.79 -4.27 -17.16
N HIS A 319 -7.14 -4.37 -15.87
CA HIS A 319 -7.71 -3.27 -15.11
C HIS A 319 -6.75 -2.07 -14.99
N ILE A 320 -5.46 -2.30 -14.73
CA ILE A 320 -4.47 -1.22 -14.58
C ILE A 320 -4.27 -0.50 -15.91
N SER A 321 -4.23 -1.24 -17.03
CA SER A 321 -4.19 -0.65 -18.36
C SER A 321 -5.45 0.16 -18.67
N ASN A 322 -6.63 -0.34 -18.29
CA ASN A 322 -7.89 0.39 -18.44
C ASN A 322 -7.93 1.62 -17.54
N LEU A 323 -7.36 1.58 -16.34
CA LEU A 323 -7.25 2.72 -15.43
C LEU A 323 -6.35 3.82 -16.02
N LEU A 324 -5.20 3.46 -16.58
CA LEU A 324 -4.33 4.41 -17.27
C LEU A 324 -5.01 5.00 -18.52
N LYS A 325 -5.72 4.17 -19.29
CA LYS A 325 -6.53 4.62 -20.43
C LYS A 325 -7.65 5.57 -19.98
N ALA A 326 -8.35 5.25 -18.90
CA ALA A 326 -9.39 6.09 -18.31
C ALA A 326 -8.84 7.48 -17.92
N LYS A 327 -7.64 7.50 -17.33
CA LYS A 327 -6.95 8.73 -16.93
C LYS A 327 -6.48 9.59 -18.11
N LEU A 328 -6.01 8.97 -19.19
CA LEU A 328 -5.39 9.68 -20.33
C LEU A 328 -6.37 10.02 -21.45
N THR A 329 -7.38 9.18 -21.71
CA THR A 329 -8.29 9.32 -22.85
C THR A 329 -9.76 9.48 -22.45
N GLY A 330 -10.09 9.50 -21.15
CA GLY A 330 -11.46 9.65 -20.66
C GLY A 330 -12.33 8.40 -20.78
N TYR A 331 -11.75 7.21 -21.01
CA TYR A 331 -12.48 5.93 -20.99
C TYR A 331 -13.14 5.69 -19.62
N LYS A 332 -14.36 5.14 -19.59
CA LYS A 332 -15.09 4.83 -18.36
C LYS A 332 -15.77 3.47 -18.47
N ASP A 333 -15.53 2.63 -17.49
CA ASP A 333 -16.28 1.40 -17.19
C ASP A 333 -16.57 1.36 -15.68
N PHE A 334 -17.33 0.37 -15.19
CA PHE A 334 -17.64 0.27 -13.76
C PHE A 334 -16.38 0.17 -12.89
N ASP A 335 -15.44 -0.68 -13.30
CA ASP A 335 -14.23 -0.94 -12.52
C ASP A 335 -13.34 0.31 -12.45
N THR A 336 -13.02 0.94 -13.58
CA THR A 336 -12.22 2.18 -13.64
C THR A 336 -12.91 3.35 -12.95
N SER A 337 -14.24 3.43 -12.98
CA SER A 337 -14.99 4.45 -12.25
C SER A 337 -14.86 4.27 -10.74
N MET A 338 -14.85 3.02 -10.24
CA MET A 338 -14.66 2.75 -8.81
C MET A 338 -13.30 3.26 -8.28
N TYR A 339 -12.26 3.26 -9.12
CA TYR A 339 -10.95 3.84 -8.79
C TYR A 339 -10.90 5.35 -9.05
N THR A 340 -11.31 5.83 -10.22
CA THR A 340 -11.19 7.26 -10.61
C THR A 340 -12.08 8.19 -9.79
N CYS A 341 -13.15 7.68 -9.19
CA CYS A 341 -14.01 8.40 -8.25
C CYS A 341 -13.48 8.45 -6.80
N ALA A 342 -12.47 7.64 -6.49
CA ALA A 342 -11.78 7.64 -5.20
C ALA A 342 -10.67 8.70 -5.19
N VAL A 343 -10.53 9.44 -4.08
CA VAL A 343 -9.60 10.58 -3.97
C VAL A 343 -8.15 10.10 -4.03
N GLU A 344 -7.89 8.88 -3.59
CA GLU A 344 -6.57 8.26 -3.51
C GLU A 344 -5.95 8.01 -4.90
N PHE A 345 -6.79 7.76 -5.90
CA PHE A 345 -6.36 7.51 -7.28
C PHE A 345 -6.53 8.75 -8.15
N ASP A 346 -6.83 9.91 -7.56
CA ASP A 346 -6.91 11.16 -8.30
C ASP A 346 -5.53 11.67 -8.75
N PHE A 347 -5.51 12.65 -9.65
CA PHE A 347 -4.29 13.38 -10.00
C PHE A 347 -3.71 14.12 -8.80
N MET A 348 -2.42 14.44 -8.86
CA MET A 348 -1.75 15.14 -7.77
C MET A 348 -2.47 16.43 -7.36
N GLU A 349 -2.83 16.54 -6.08
CA GLU A 349 -3.46 17.74 -5.52
C GLU A 349 -2.50 18.93 -5.62
N LYS A 350 -3.04 20.09 -6.03
CA LYS A 350 -2.25 21.32 -6.21
C LYS A 350 -1.58 21.81 -4.92
N GLU A 351 -2.12 21.45 -3.76
CA GLU A 351 -1.51 21.75 -2.46
C GLU A 351 -0.19 21.01 -2.24
N THR A 352 -0.02 19.81 -2.80
CA THR A 352 1.15 18.96 -2.53
C THR A 352 2.45 19.64 -3.03
N PRO A 353 2.55 20.13 -4.28
CA PRO A 353 3.70 20.93 -4.72
C PRO A 353 3.90 22.22 -3.90
N VAL A 354 2.82 22.88 -3.47
CA VAL A 354 2.91 24.11 -2.66
C VAL A 354 3.54 23.80 -1.30
N ARG A 355 3.20 22.68 -0.67
CA ARG A 355 3.84 22.23 0.57
C ARG A 355 5.34 21.98 0.35
N TYR A 356 5.73 21.34 -0.76
CA TYR A 356 7.15 21.15 -1.08
C TYR A 356 7.91 22.46 -1.35
N MET A 357 7.24 23.49 -1.87
CA MET A 357 7.81 24.83 -2.03
C MET A 357 8.04 25.50 -0.67
N LYS A 358 7.05 25.44 0.22
CA LYS A 358 7.14 26.03 1.56
C LYS A 358 8.21 25.37 2.43
N THR A 359 8.36 24.05 2.36
CA THR A 359 9.43 23.33 3.07
C THR A 359 10.80 23.44 2.40
N LEU A 360 10.92 24.18 1.29
CA LEU A 360 12.11 24.32 0.44
C LEU A 360 12.64 23.00 -0.17
N LEU A 361 11.90 21.89 -0.05
CA LEU A 361 12.29 20.60 -0.64
C LEU A 361 12.34 20.68 -2.17
N LEU A 362 11.28 21.20 -2.79
CA LEU A 362 11.20 21.30 -4.25
C LEU A 362 12.25 22.27 -4.83
N PRO A 363 12.45 23.49 -4.27
CA PRO A 363 13.52 24.39 -4.70
C PRO A 363 14.92 23.77 -4.64
N VAL A 364 15.26 23.08 -3.54
CA VAL A 364 16.57 22.42 -3.39
C VAL A 364 16.76 21.34 -4.45
N VAL A 365 15.74 20.50 -4.68
CA VAL A 365 15.80 19.43 -5.67
C VAL A 365 15.87 20.00 -7.09
N LEU A 366 15.13 21.08 -7.40
CA LEU A 366 15.20 21.74 -8.69
C LEU A 366 16.59 22.33 -8.96
N VAL A 367 17.21 22.99 -7.99
CA VAL A 367 18.59 23.49 -8.12
C VAL A 367 19.57 22.35 -8.41
N VAL A 368 19.47 21.25 -7.65
CA VAL A 368 20.31 20.07 -7.88
C VAL A 368 20.07 19.49 -9.29
N PHE A 369 18.81 19.34 -9.69
CA PHE A 369 18.44 18.82 -11.01
C PHE A 369 18.94 19.73 -12.15
N SER A 370 18.77 21.05 -12.03
CA SER A 370 19.26 22.02 -13.02
C SER A 370 20.78 21.96 -13.15
N VAL A 371 21.53 21.88 -12.04
CA VAL A 371 22.99 21.72 -12.08
C VAL A 371 23.40 20.41 -12.77
N ILE A 372 22.66 19.34 -12.52
CA ILE A 372 22.87 18.05 -13.19
C ILE A 372 22.67 18.19 -14.70
N VAL A 373 21.55 18.78 -15.15
CA VAL A 373 21.26 19.00 -16.57
C VAL A 373 22.31 19.89 -17.23
N VAL A 374 22.68 21.01 -16.60
CA VAL A 374 23.72 21.91 -17.09
C VAL A 374 25.06 21.17 -17.25
N LYS A 375 25.48 20.38 -16.25
CA LYS A 375 26.72 19.60 -16.36
C LYS A 375 26.68 18.58 -17.50
N VAL A 376 25.54 17.94 -17.74
CA VAL A 376 25.36 17.01 -18.87
C VAL A 376 25.45 17.74 -20.21
N CYS A 377 24.80 18.90 -20.34
CA CYS A 377 24.79 19.66 -21.59
C CYS A 377 26.13 20.32 -21.91
N TYR A 378 26.79 20.94 -20.93
CA TYR A 378 28.06 21.66 -21.14
C TYR A 378 29.28 20.75 -21.14
N CYS A 379 29.23 19.62 -20.42
CA CYS A 379 30.36 18.73 -20.26
C CYS A 379 30.07 17.40 -20.94
N TYR A 380 30.00 17.41 -22.28
CA TYR A 380 29.90 16.19 -23.11
C TYR A 380 31.03 15.17 -22.80
N PHE A 381 32.10 15.61 -22.12
CA PHE A 381 33.30 14.84 -21.82
C PHE A 381 33.53 14.48 -20.33
N SER A 382 32.70 14.94 -19.38
CA SER A 382 32.79 14.47 -17.97
C SER A 382 31.98 13.17 -17.77
N PHE A 383 32.46 12.12 -18.43
CA PHE A 383 31.93 10.77 -18.58
C PHE A 383 31.79 9.93 -17.29
N HIS A 384 31.75 10.52 -16.09
CA HIS A 384 32.08 9.80 -14.85
C HIS A 384 30.98 9.65 -13.77
N LEU A 385 29.70 9.97 -14.02
CA LEU A 385 28.69 9.82 -12.95
C LEU A 385 27.36 9.14 -13.34
N PRO A 386 27.40 7.84 -13.74
CA PRO A 386 26.20 7.03 -13.99
C PRO A 386 25.19 7.08 -12.83
N LEU A 387 25.70 7.23 -11.60
CA LEU A 387 24.89 7.33 -10.38
C LEU A 387 23.96 8.56 -10.38
N THR A 388 24.45 9.73 -10.79
CA THR A 388 23.64 10.96 -10.73
C THR A 388 22.59 10.99 -11.84
N MET A 389 22.93 10.43 -13.01
CA MET A 389 21.98 10.20 -14.10
C MET A 389 20.88 9.21 -13.72
N TYR A 390 21.24 8.12 -13.05
CA TYR A 390 20.27 7.17 -12.50
C TYR A 390 19.22 7.88 -11.64
N HIS A 391 19.67 8.67 -10.66
CA HIS A 391 18.76 9.35 -9.76
C HIS A 391 17.90 10.42 -10.43
N ALA A 392 18.44 11.14 -11.41
CA ALA A 392 17.70 12.13 -12.19
C ALA A 392 16.61 11.50 -13.06
N LEU A 393 16.92 10.42 -13.79
CA LEU A 393 15.95 9.68 -14.60
C LEU A 393 14.88 9.01 -13.73
N GLN A 394 15.29 8.38 -12.63
CA GLN A 394 14.36 7.76 -11.68
C GLN A 394 13.41 8.79 -11.05
N LEU A 395 13.89 10.00 -10.77
CA LEU A 395 13.06 11.10 -10.26
C LEU A 395 11.97 11.49 -11.27
N ILE A 396 12.29 11.54 -12.57
CA ILE A 396 11.31 11.83 -13.63
C ILE A 396 10.21 10.76 -13.65
N PHE A 397 10.58 9.47 -13.62
CA PHE A 397 9.59 8.39 -13.59
C PHE A 397 8.70 8.44 -12.35
N PHE A 398 9.26 8.68 -11.16
CA PHE A 398 8.47 8.83 -9.94
C PHE A 398 7.60 10.09 -9.95
N ALA A 399 8.05 11.18 -10.58
CA ALA A 399 7.25 12.40 -10.72
C ALA A 399 6.03 12.16 -11.63
N VAL A 400 6.23 11.55 -12.80
CA VAL A 400 5.13 11.18 -13.72
C VAL A 400 4.13 10.27 -13.00
N LEU A 401 4.62 9.25 -12.30
CA LEU A 401 3.78 8.31 -11.58
C LEU A 401 2.95 8.98 -10.47
N ALA A 402 3.58 9.87 -9.70
CA ALA A 402 2.90 10.61 -8.62
C ALA A 402 1.91 11.66 -9.14
N ILE A 403 2.16 12.26 -10.31
CA ILE A 403 1.21 13.18 -10.96
C ILE A 403 -0.05 12.43 -11.39
N LEU A 404 0.11 11.23 -11.96
CA LEU A 404 -1.01 10.41 -12.43
C LEU A 404 -1.86 9.85 -11.28
N ILE A 405 -1.22 9.44 -10.18
CA ILE A 405 -1.89 8.80 -9.04
C ILE A 405 -1.33 9.38 -7.73
N MET A 406 -2.19 10.11 -7.00
CA MET A 406 -1.87 10.76 -5.72
C MET A 406 -1.21 9.83 -4.71
N ARG A 407 -1.72 8.60 -4.60
CA ARG A 407 -1.20 7.58 -3.68
C ARG A 407 0.27 7.22 -3.92
N LEU A 408 0.81 7.47 -5.12
CA LEU A 408 2.19 7.12 -5.51
C LEU A 408 3.21 8.23 -5.21
N LYS A 409 2.79 9.37 -4.66
CA LYS A 409 3.71 10.38 -4.10
C LYS A 409 4.62 9.83 -2.98
N LEU A 410 4.20 8.72 -2.35
CA LEU A 410 5.00 7.91 -1.42
C LEU A 410 6.39 7.55 -1.97
N PHE A 411 6.55 7.40 -3.30
CA PHE A 411 7.85 7.12 -3.92
C PHE A 411 8.61 8.40 -4.27
N LEU A 412 7.89 9.43 -4.72
CA LEU A 412 8.47 10.71 -5.13
C LEU A 412 9.11 11.46 -3.95
N THR A 413 8.37 11.68 -2.86
CA THR A 413 8.81 12.55 -1.76
C THR A 413 10.10 12.07 -1.09
N PRO A 414 10.26 10.76 -0.76
CA PRO A 414 11.48 10.32 -0.13
C PRO A 414 12.66 10.25 -1.12
N HIS A 415 12.41 10.00 -2.41
CA HIS A 415 13.45 10.11 -3.44
C HIS A 415 13.92 11.56 -3.61
N MET A 416 13.01 12.54 -3.54
CA MET A 416 13.36 13.97 -3.44
C MET A 416 14.20 14.28 -2.20
N CYS A 417 13.90 13.67 -1.04
CA CYS A 417 14.70 13.84 0.17
C CYS A 417 16.12 13.26 0.03
N ILE A 418 16.28 12.13 -0.67
CA ILE A 418 17.60 11.58 -1.01
C ILE A 418 18.32 12.53 -1.97
N MET A 419 17.63 13.00 -3.01
CA MET A 419 18.18 13.96 -3.98
C MET A 419 18.63 15.27 -3.35
N ALA A 420 17.93 15.76 -2.32
CA ALA A 420 18.33 16.94 -1.58
C ALA A 420 19.73 16.79 -0.96
N SER A 421 20.17 15.58 -0.59
CA SER A 421 21.53 15.36 -0.05
C SER A 421 22.64 15.74 -1.02
N LEU A 422 22.38 15.69 -2.33
CA LEU A 422 23.38 15.99 -3.36
C LEU A 422 23.79 17.47 -3.38
N ILE A 423 23.04 18.37 -2.73
CA ILE A 423 23.51 19.74 -2.50
C ILE A 423 24.80 19.78 -1.67
N CYS A 424 25.03 18.76 -0.84
CA CYS A 424 26.23 18.60 -0.02
C CYS A 424 27.39 17.94 -0.80
N SER A 425 27.17 17.53 -2.05
CA SER A 425 28.16 16.79 -2.82
C SER A 425 29.25 17.71 -3.36
N LYS A 426 30.50 17.45 -2.96
CA LYS A 426 31.68 18.15 -3.48
C LYS A 426 31.86 17.96 -4.99
N GLN A 427 31.39 16.85 -5.55
CA GLN A 427 31.49 16.57 -6.99
C GLN A 427 30.56 17.46 -7.82
N LEU A 428 29.40 17.85 -7.26
CA LEU A 428 28.45 18.74 -7.94
C LEU A 428 28.77 20.21 -7.67
N PHE A 429 28.94 20.58 -6.40
CA PHE A 429 29.07 21.96 -5.95
C PHE A 429 30.48 22.34 -5.50
N GLY A 430 31.52 21.69 -6.04
CA GLY A 430 32.91 21.95 -5.69
C GLY A 430 33.34 23.43 -5.82
N TRP A 431 32.78 24.17 -6.79
CA TRP A 431 33.04 25.60 -6.95
C TRP A 431 32.48 26.45 -5.79
N VAL A 432 31.35 26.05 -5.21
CA VAL A 432 30.71 26.75 -4.09
C VAL A 432 31.51 26.48 -2.83
N PHE A 433 31.92 25.23 -2.63
CA PHE A 433 32.66 24.81 -1.43
C PHE A 433 34.10 25.32 -1.37
N HIS A 434 34.63 25.85 -2.48
CA HIS A 434 35.89 26.59 -2.46
C HIS A 434 35.75 27.97 -1.79
N LYS A 435 34.54 28.56 -1.79
CA LYS A 435 34.27 29.88 -1.20
C LYS A 435 33.60 29.82 0.17
N ILE A 436 32.78 28.80 0.42
CA ILE A 436 31.98 28.65 1.64
C ILE A 436 32.19 27.27 2.23
N GLN A 437 32.39 27.17 3.54
CA GLN A 437 32.47 25.87 4.20
C GLN A 437 31.15 25.09 4.02
N PRO A 438 31.20 23.81 3.59
CA PRO A 438 29.99 23.03 3.30
C PRO A 438 29.03 22.94 4.48
N GLY A 439 29.53 22.90 5.72
CA GLY A 439 28.71 22.87 6.92
C GLY A 439 27.83 24.11 7.09
N THR A 440 28.37 25.30 6.81
CA THR A 440 27.65 26.58 6.98
C THR A 440 26.47 26.71 6.02
N LEU A 441 26.66 26.32 4.76
CA LEU A 441 25.59 26.33 3.76
C LEU A 441 24.47 25.36 4.13
N VAL A 442 24.83 24.14 4.57
CA VAL A 442 23.84 23.13 4.97
C VAL A 442 23.10 23.55 6.22
N LEU A 443 23.78 24.13 7.21
CA LEU A 443 23.14 24.65 8.42
C LEU A 443 22.14 25.77 8.09
N ALA A 444 22.50 26.69 7.19
CA ALA A 444 21.61 27.77 6.76
C ALA A 444 20.36 27.23 6.05
N ILE A 445 20.53 26.26 5.12
CA ILE A 445 19.41 25.61 4.44
C ILE A 445 18.53 24.87 5.45
N LEU A 446 19.12 24.10 6.36
CA LEU A 446 18.39 23.40 7.41
C LEU A 446 17.62 24.35 8.32
N ALA A 447 18.19 25.50 8.69
CA ALA A 447 17.52 26.51 9.50
C ALA A 447 16.29 27.09 8.78
N MET A 448 16.40 27.39 7.48
CA MET A 448 15.26 27.84 6.69
C MET A 448 14.18 26.76 6.53
N MET A 449 14.58 25.51 6.28
CA MET A 449 13.66 24.37 6.19
C MET A 449 12.96 24.09 7.53
N ALA A 450 13.66 24.27 8.64
CA ALA A 450 13.15 23.99 9.98
C ALA A 450 12.00 24.93 10.39
N PHE A 451 11.95 26.15 9.87
CA PHE A 451 10.87 27.10 10.21
C PHE A 451 9.49 26.52 9.88
N GLU A 452 9.25 26.19 8.61
CA GLU A 452 8.00 25.54 8.17
C GLU A 452 7.95 24.06 8.60
N GLY A 453 9.10 23.38 8.60
CA GLY A 453 9.19 21.96 8.94
C GLY A 453 8.78 21.63 10.37
N ILE A 454 9.17 22.46 11.34
CA ILE A 454 8.75 22.30 12.74
C ILE A 454 7.26 22.63 12.89
N ALA A 455 6.76 23.67 12.21
CA ALA A 455 5.33 24.00 12.22
C ALA A 455 4.47 22.83 11.69
N ASN A 456 4.91 22.15 10.63
CA ASN A 456 4.24 20.95 10.13
C ASN A 456 4.22 19.81 11.16
N ILE A 457 5.35 19.51 11.79
CA ILE A 457 5.44 18.45 12.81
C ILE A 457 4.57 18.79 14.02
N GLN A 458 4.56 20.05 14.45
CA GLN A 458 3.71 20.50 15.56
C GLN A 458 2.22 20.36 15.20
N LYS A 459 1.84 20.78 13.99
CA LYS A 459 0.47 20.62 13.47
C LYS A 459 0.04 19.16 13.42
N GLU A 460 0.92 18.26 12.97
CA GLU A 460 0.63 16.81 12.95
C GLU A 460 0.48 16.25 14.36
N ARG A 461 1.35 16.66 15.31
CA ARG A 461 1.27 16.21 16.71
C ARG A 461 0.09 16.79 17.47
N SER A 462 -0.42 17.96 17.08
CA SER A 462 -1.59 18.58 17.71
C SER A 462 -2.92 17.97 17.26
N ILE A 463 -2.92 17.05 16.29
CA ILE A 463 -4.13 16.30 15.94
C ILE A 463 -4.40 15.32 17.09
N VAL A 464 -5.44 15.61 17.86
CA VAL A 464 -5.94 14.75 18.92
C VAL A 464 -7.32 14.27 18.47
N GLY A 465 -7.44 12.98 18.18
CA GLY A 465 -8.67 12.34 17.73
C GLY A 465 -8.98 11.13 18.60
N GLU A 466 -10.26 10.77 18.72
CA GLU A 466 -10.70 9.54 19.40
C GLU A 466 -11.43 8.66 18.40
N PHE A 467 -11.02 7.39 18.31
CA PHE A 467 -11.74 6.44 17.47
C PHE A 467 -13.02 6.00 18.16
N SER A 468 -14.17 6.34 17.56
CA SER A 468 -15.47 5.82 17.98
C SER A 468 -16.32 5.47 16.76
N ASN A 469 -16.87 4.24 16.77
CA ASN A 469 -17.82 3.79 15.76
C ASN A 469 -18.86 2.85 16.37
N LEU A 470 -19.71 3.41 17.25
CA LEU A 470 -20.79 2.68 17.92
C LEU A 470 -21.72 1.93 16.96
N PRO A 471 -22.15 2.51 15.81
CA PRO A 471 -23.03 1.78 14.89
C PRO A 471 -22.37 0.52 14.29
N GLN A 472 -21.06 0.53 14.08
CA GLN A 472 -20.34 -0.65 13.59
C GLN A 472 -20.13 -1.68 14.72
N GLU A 473 -19.93 -1.22 15.95
CA GLU A 473 -19.81 -2.08 17.13
C GLU A 473 -21.10 -2.88 17.36
N GLU A 474 -22.25 -2.18 17.40
CA GLU A 474 -23.57 -2.79 17.53
C GLU A 474 -23.84 -3.83 16.44
N LEU A 475 -23.49 -3.50 15.20
CA LEU A 475 -23.61 -4.40 14.06
C LEU A 475 -22.83 -5.70 14.30
N LEU A 476 -21.55 -5.60 14.70
CA LEU A 476 -20.69 -6.76 14.90
C LEU A 476 -21.12 -7.60 16.11
N LEU A 477 -21.55 -6.96 17.20
CA LEU A 477 -22.08 -7.64 18.38
C LEU A 477 -23.37 -8.39 18.04
N TRP A 478 -24.28 -7.76 17.28
CA TRP A 478 -25.50 -8.43 16.82
C TRP A 478 -25.18 -9.64 15.93
N ILE A 479 -24.24 -9.52 14.99
CA ILE A 479 -23.83 -10.64 14.13
C ILE A 479 -23.32 -11.81 14.97
N LYS A 480 -22.48 -11.53 15.98
CA LYS A 480 -21.95 -12.57 16.88
C LYS A 480 -23.05 -13.27 17.67
N ALA A 481 -24.02 -12.52 18.20
CA ALA A 481 -25.07 -13.04 19.07
C ALA A 481 -26.18 -13.77 18.30
N ASN A 482 -26.58 -13.26 17.13
CA ASN A 482 -27.84 -13.65 16.49
C ASN A 482 -27.68 -14.48 15.21
N THR A 483 -26.45 -14.73 14.75
CA THR A 483 -26.21 -15.50 13.51
C THR A 483 -25.36 -16.73 13.74
N ARG A 484 -25.63 -17.78 12.96
CA ARG A 484 -24.83 -19.02 12.95
C ARG A 484 -23.43 -18.78 12.40
N GLN A 485 -22.47 -19.61 12.78
CA GLN A 485 -21.06 -19.49 12.35
C GLN A 485 -20.86 -19.68 10.84
N ASP A 486 -21.75 -20.44 10.19
CA ASP A 486 -21.75 -20.70 8.74
C ASP A 486 -22.55 -19.66 7.94
N ALA A 487 -23.13 -18.64 8.60
CA ALA A 487 -23.93 -17.62 7.94
C ALA A 487 -23.07 -16.74 7.02
N VAL A 488 -23.46 -16.66 5.74
CA VAL A 488 -22.71 -15.98 4.69
C VAL A 488 -23.19 -14.53 4.54
N PHE A 489 -22.24 -13.59 4.58
CA PHE A 489 -22.48 -12.16 4.46
C PHE A 489 -21.98 -11.58 3.13
N ALA A 490 -22.70 -10.58 2.63
CA ALA A 490 -22.28 -9.72 1.52
C ALA A 490 -22.60 -8.25 1.84
N GLY A 491 -21.81 -7.32 1.29
CA GLY A 491 -22.01 -5.89 1.49
C GLY A 491 -20.84 -5.08 0.97
N ALA A 492 -20.65 -3.86 1.50
CA ALA A 492 -19.49 -3.07 1.11
C ALA A 492 -18.19 -3.75 1.58
N MET A 493 -17.14 -3.66 0.76
CA MET A 493 -15.86 -4.30 1.06
C MET A 493 -15.27 -3.96 2.44
N PRO A 494 -15.27 -2.69 2.91
CA PRO A 494 -14.71 -2.34 4.21
C PRO A 494 -15.41 -3.06 5.38
N THR A 495 -16.73 -3.17 5.27
CA THR A 495 -17.58 -3.81 6.27
C THR A 495 -17.39 -5.31 6.27
N MET A 496 -17.25 -5.94 5.09
CA MET A 496 -16.96 -7.38 4.98
C MET A 496 -15.62 -7.75 5.64
N ALA A 497 -14.59 -6.92 5.48
CA ALA A 497 -13.31 -7.15 6.17
C ALA A 497 -13.48 -7.11 7.71
N SER A 498 -14.33 -6.21 8.22
CA SER A 498 -14.61 -6.08 9.65
C SER A 498 -15.44 -7.25 10.18
N VAL A 499 -16.44 -7.71 9.42
CA VAL A 499 -17.26 -8.89 9.74
C VAL A 499 -16.38 -10.14 9.81
N LYS A 500 -15.46 -10.31 8.86
CA LYS A 500 -14.51 -11.42 8.88
C LYS A 500 -13.56 -11.33 10.07
N LEU A 501 -12.94 -10.18 10.32
CA LEU A 501 -11.97 -10.01 11.40
C LEU A 501 -12.60 -10.23 12.79
N SER A 502 -13.71 -9.55 13.05
CA SER A 502 -14.28 -9.49 14.39
C SER A 502 -15.29 -10.58 14.64
N ALA A 503 -16.13 -10.94 13.66
CA ALA A 503 -17.19 -11.94 13.82
C ALA A 503 -16.87 -13.31 13.20
N LEU A 504 -15.76 -13.46 12.47
CA LEU A 504 -15.32 -14.73 11.85
C LEU A 504 -16.41 -15.43 11.02
N ARG A 505 -17.26 -14.63 10.35
CA ARG A 505 -18.31 -15.15 9.45
C ARG A 505 -17.79 -15.27 8.01
N PRO A 506 -18.26 -16.25 7.23
CA PRO A 506 -17.99 -16.31 5.79
C PRO A 506 -18.48 -15.05 5.06
N ILE A 507 -17.65 -14.52 4.16
CA ILE A 507 -17.92 -13.36 3.32
C ILE A 507 -17.78 -13.70 1.84
N VAL A 508 -18.55 -13.01 0.99
CA VAL A 508 -18.59 -13.24 -0.46
C VAL A 508 -17.60 -12.37 -1.23
N ASN A 509 -17.34 -11.16 -0.73
CA ASN A 509 -16.49 -10.14 -1.35
C ASN A 509 -15.65 -9.41 -0.29
N HIS A 510 -14.51 -8.83 -0.70
CA HIS A 510 -13.56 -8.20 0.21
C HIS A 510 -12.74 -7.07 -0.47
N PRO A 511 -11.98 -6.25 0.28
CA PRO A 511 -11.27 -5.07 -0.24
C PRO A 511 -10.21 -5.31 -1.32
N HIS A 512 -9.60 -6.49 -1.36
CA HIS A 512 -8.57 -6.81 -2.34
C HIS A 512 -9.16 -7.08 -3.74
N TYR A 513 -9.43 -6.00 -4.49
CA TYR A 513 -10.18 -5.96 -5.76
C TYR A 513 -9.37 -6.25 -7.05
N GLU A 514 -8.21 -6.90 -6.94
CA GLU A 514 -7.28 -7.06 -8.07
C GLU A 514 -7.67 -8.22 -9.01
N ASP A 515 -8.21 -9.31 -8.47
CA ASP A 515 -8.58 -10.50 -9.24
C ASP A 515 -9.85 -10.31 -10.07
N ALA A 516 -9.82 -10.75 -11.33
CA ALA A 516 -10.96 -10.64 -12.24
C ALA A 516 -12.24 -11.35 -11.73
N GLY A 517 -12.10 -12.54 -11.13
CA GLY A 517 -13.23 -13.30 -10.58
C GLY A 517 -13.89 -12.60 -9.40
N LEU A 518 -13.09 -12.05 -8.49
CA LEU A 518 -13.60 -11.25 -7.37
C LEU A 518 -14.24 -9.95 -7.83
N ARG A 519 -13.68 -9.27 -8.85
CA ARG A 519 -14.30 -8.07 -9.44
C ARG A 519 -15.70 -8.37 -9.94
N ALA A 520 -15.88 -9.48 -10.66
CA ALA A 520 -17.19 -9.91 -11.13
C ALA A 520 -18.18 -10.20 -9.97
N ARG A 521 -17.72 -10.88 -8.91
CA ARG A 521 -18.54 -11.17 -7.72
C ARG A 521 -18.95 -9.91 -6.98
N THR A 522 -17.99 -9.01 -6.77
CA THR A 522 -18.22 -7.72 -6.13
C THR A 522 -19.20 -6.89 -6.96
N LYS A 523 -19.07 -6.85 -8.29
CA LYS A 523 -20.03 -6.16 -9.16
C LYS A 523 -21.45 -6.67 -8.88
N ILE A 524 -21.66 -7.98 -8.77
CA ILE A 524 -22.97 -8.54 -8.37
C ILE A 524 -23.41 -8.04 -6.98
N VAL A 525 -22.54 -8.05 -5.97
CA VAL A 525 -22.87 -7.54 -4.62
C VAL A 525 -23.25 -6.06 -4.64
N TYR A 526 -22.55 -5.24 -5.42
CA TYR A 526 -22.81 -3.81 -5.56
C TYR A 526 -24.02 -3.50 -6.46
N SER A 527 -24.61 -4.49 -7.14
CA SER A 527 -25.87 -4.30 -7.88
C SER A 527 -27.03 -3.86 -6.98
N MET A 528 -26.94 -4.05 -5.65
CA MET A 528 -27.89 -3.48 -4.68
C MET A 528 -27.95 -1.95 -4.73
N TYR A 529 -26.84 -1.29 -5.09
CA TYR A 529 -26.77 0.17 -5.23
C TYR A 529 -27.11 0.65 -6.65
N SER A 530 -27.45 -0.26 -7.56
CA SER A 530 -27.91 0.06 -8.91
C SER A 530 -29.41 0.43 -8.95
N ARG A 531 -29.94 0.66 -10.15
CA ARG A 531 -31.37 0.86 -10.41
C ARG A 531 -32.10 -0.42 -10.87
N LYS A 532 -31.48 -1.59 -10.70
CA LYS A 532 -32.05 -2.90 -11.06
C LYS A 532 -33.25 -3.27 -10.18
N PRO A 533 -34.18 -4.11 -10.69
CA PRO A 533 -35.29 -4.60 -9.89
C PRO A 533 -34.81 -5.51 -8.75
N ALA A 534 -35.41 -5.36 -7.57
CA ALA A 534 -35.07 -6.11 -6.36
C ALA A 534 -35.07 -7.64 -6.55
N LYS A 535 -35.99 -8.17 -7.37
CA LYS A 535 -36.11 -9.60 -7.69
C LYS A 535 -34.86 -10.16 -8.38
N GLU A 536 -34.27 -9.40 -9.30
CA GLU A 536 -33.05 -9.80 -10.02
C GLU A 536 -31.86 -9.85 -9.07
N VAL A 537 -31.68 -8.80 -8.26
CA VAL A 537 -30.61 -8.71 -7.26
C VAL A 537 -30.72 -9.82 -6.22
N LYS A 538 -31.92 -10.08 -5.69
CA LYS A 538 -32.18 -11.19 -4.77
C LYS A 538 -31.75 -12.53 -5.36
N ARG A 539 -32.14 -12.83 -6.61
CA ARG A 539 -31.77 -14.08 -7.30
C ARG A 539 -30.25 -14.20 -7.48
N ALA A 540 -29.58 -13.10 -7.81
CA ALA A 540 -28.13 -13.09 -7.96
C ALA A 540 -27.40 -13.33 -6.63
N LEU A 541 -27.87 -12.73 -5.53
CA LEU A 541 -27.35 -12.97 -4.18
C LEU A 541 -27.57 -14.42 -3.72
N LEU A 542 -28.75 -14.98 -3.96
CA LEU A 542 -29.06 -16.39 -3.66
C LEU A 542 -28.14 -17.35 -4.44
N LYS A 543 -27.85 -17.06 -5.71
CA LYS A 543 -26.93 -17.86 -6.54
C LYS A 543 -25.50 -17.89 -5.96
N MET A 544 -25.09 -16.83 -5.27
CA MET A 544 -23.80 -16.77 -4.57
C MET A 544 -23.83 -17.42 -3.17
N GLY A 545 -25.00 -17.86 -2.70
CA GLY A 545 -25.15 -18.48 -1.38
C GLY A 545 -25.23 -17.47 -0.22
N VAL A 546 -25.51 -16.19 -0.49
CA VAL A 546 -25.62 -15.15 0.55
C VAL A 546 -26.84 -15.40 1.43
N ASN A 547 -26.66 -15.34 2.76
CA ASN A 547 -27.75 -15.38 3.72
C ASN A 547 -28.18 -13.98 4.16
N TYR A 548 -27.21 -13.11 4.41
CA TYR A 548 -27.43 -11.76 4.91
C TYR A 548 -26.69 -10.73 4.05
N TYR A 549 -27.37 -9.65 3.70
CA TYR A 549 -26.80 -8.50 3.02
C TYR A 549 -26.74 -7.31 3.97
N ILE A 550 -25.57 -6.69 4.12
CA ILE A 550 -25.40 -5.47 4.92
C ILE A 550 -25.51 -4.28 3.98
N LEU A 551 -26.61 -3.53 4.11
CA LEU A 551 -26.87 -2.29 3.39
C LEU A 551 -26.34 -1.10 4.21
N GLU A 552 -25.61 -0.22 3.53
CA GLU A 552 -25.08 1.02 4.08
C GLU A 552 -25.67 2.22 3.34
N ASP A 553 -26.43 3.06 4.04
CA ASP A 553 -27.10 4.21 3.43
C ASP A 553 -26.10 5.22 2.86
N SER A 554 -24.89 5.31 3.45
CA SER A 554 -23.82 6.17 2.97
C SER A 554 -23.41 5.86 1.52
N TRP A 555 -23.36 4.59 1.11
CA TRP A 555 -22.97 4.24 -0.26
C TRP A 555 -24.08 4.52 -1.28
N CYS A 556 -25.33 4.62 -0.83
CA CYS A 556 -26.47 4.96 -1.68
C CYS A 556 -26.52 6.46 -1.98
N LEU A 557 -26.19 7.31 -0.99
CA LEU A 557 -26.35 8.77 -1.06
C LEU A 557 -25.04 9.52 -1.32
N ARG A 558 -23.88 8.94 -1.01
CA ARG A 558 -22.59 9.61 -1.12
C ARG A 558 -22.26 9.91 -2.58
N ARG A 559 -21.96 11.19 -2.83
CA ARG A 559 -21.50 11.70 -4.11
C ARG A 559 -20.23 12.51 -3.88
N THR A 560 -19.09 11.96 -4.26
CA THR A 560 -17.79 12.64 -4.12
C THR A 560 -17.60 13.69 -5.21
N LYS A 561 -18.02 13.36 -6.44
CA LYS A 561 -17.97 14.21 -7.64
C LYS A 561 -19.22 13.97 -8.51
N PRO A 562 -19.56 14.88 -9.43
CA PRO A 562 -20.59 14.62 -10.43
C PRO A 562 -20.27 13.35 -11.23
N GLY A 563 -21.21 12.38 -11.30
CA GLY A 563 -21.00 11.09 -11.96
C GLY A 563 -20.29 10.03 -11.12
N CYS A 564 -20.08 10.27 -9.82
CA CYS A 564 -19.37 9.37 -8.91
C CYS A 564 -20.22 8.85 -7.74
N SER A 565 -21.55 8.97 -7.81
CA SER A 565 -22.42 8.19 -6.93
C SER A 565 -22.53 6.74 -7.43
N MET A 566 -22.74 5.78 -6.52
CA MET A 566 -22.84 4.36 -6.91
C MET A 566 -23.92 4.07 -7.98
N PRO A 567 -25.12 4.69 -7.92
CA PRO A 567 -26.10 4.57 -9.00
C PRO A 567 -25.60 5.12 -10.33
N GLU A 568 -24.92 6.29 -10.35
CA GLU A 568 -24.36 6.88 -11.58
C GLU A 568 -23.26 6.01 -12.19
N ILE A 569 -22.41 5.38 -11.35
CA ILE A 569 -21.39 4.44 -11.82
C ILE A 569 -22.03 3.21 -12.47
N TRP A 570 -23.14 2.72 -11.90
CA TRP A 570 -23.92 1.62 -12.47
C TRP A 570 -24.65 1.99 -13.76
N ASP A 571 -25.10 3.24 -13.89
CA ASP A 571 -25.78 3.74 -15.09
C ASP A 571 -24.88 3.65 -16.34
N ILE A 572 -23.54 3.57 -16.19
CA ILE A 572 -22.58 3.33 -17.30
C ILE A 572 -22.75 1.93 -17.90
N GLU A 573 -23.05 0.94 -17.06
CA GLU A 573 -23.19 -0.46 -17.46
C GLU A 573 -24.63 -0.84 -17.78
N ASP A 574 -25.60 -0.29 -17.04
CA ASP A 574 -27.01 -0.65 -17.12
C ASP A 574 -27.85 0.51 -17.69
N LEU A 575 -27.68 0.76 -18.98
CA LEU A 575 -28.38 1.81 -19.72
C LEU A 575 -29.92 1.65 -19.68
N ALA A 576 -30.43 0.42 -19.50
CA ALA A 576 -31.85 0.11 -19.55
C ALA A 576 -32.63 0.59 -18.31
N ASN A 577 -31.94 0.78 -17.17
CA ASN A 577 -32.56 1.15 -15.90
C ASN A 577 -32.32 2.62 -15.51
N ILE A 578 -31.70 3.41 -16.38
CA ILE A 578 -31.48 4.85 -16.18
C ILE A 578 -32.80 5.55 -15.88
N GLY A 579 -32.78 6.45 -14.89
CA GLY A 579 -33.94 7.26 -14.49
C GLY A 579 -34.86 6.60 -13.46
N LYS A 580 -34.74 5.30 -13.19
CA LYS A 580 -35.49 4.63 -12.11
C LYS A 580 -34.95 4.99 -10.73
N VAL A 581 -35.74 4.81 -9.67
CA VAL A 581 -35.27 5.02 -8.30
C VAL A 581 -34.20 3.97 -7.94
N PRO A 582 -33.04 4.36 -7.37
CA PRO A 582 -32.02 3.41 -6.93
C PRO A 582 -32.57 2.38 -5.95
N LEU A 583 -32.19 1.11 -6.13
CA LEU A 583 -32.70 0.01 -5.33
C LEU A 583 -32.34 0.17 -3.85
N CYS A 584 -31.14 0.64 -3.53
CA CYS A 584 -30.73 0.92 -2.16
C CYS A 584 -31.67 1.89 -1.42
N ASN A 585 -32.21 2.91 -2.09
CA ASN A 585 -33.19 3.83 -1.51
C ASN A 585 -34.53 3.14 -1.22
N LEU A 586 -34.96 2.24 -2.12
CA LEU A 586 -36.15 1.43 -1.89
C LEU A 586 -35.94 0.50 -0.70
N MET A 587 -34.83 -0.24 -0.67
CA MET A 587 -34.51 -1.19 0.39
C MET A 587 -34.28 -0.53 1.75
N SER A 588 -33.78 0.70 1.79
CA SER A 588 -33.64 1.49 3.02
C SER A 588 -35.03 1.84 3.61
N LYS A 589 -35.99 2.25 2.76
CA LYS A 589 -37.38 2.55 3.15
C LYS A 589 -38.20 1.31 3.49
N ASP A 590 -38.40 0.42 2.51
CA ASP A 590 -39.11 -0.86 2.68
C ASP A 590 -38.41 -1.97 1.88
N SER A 591 -37.98 -3.01 2.59
CA SER A 591 -37.24 -4.13 2.01
C SER A 591 -38.15 -5.26 1.51
N ARG A 592 -39.43 -5.26 1.87
CA ARG A 592 -40.39 -6.31 1.52
C ARG A 592 -40.89 -6.15 0.08
N PRO A 593 -41.35 -7.24 -0.58
CA PRO A 593 -41.36 -8.64 -0.12
C PRO A 593 -40.04 -9.40 -0.34
N TYR A 594 -39.03 -8.77 -0.94
CA TYR A 594 -37.84 -9.47 -1.42
C TYR A 594 -36.82 -9.79 -0.32
N PHE A 595 -36.69 -8.91 0.66
CA PHE A 595 -35.76 -9.04 1.77
C PHE A 595 -36.45 -8.77 3.11
N ARG A 596 -36.07 -9.50 4.15
CA ARG A 596 -36.53 -9.25 5.52
C ARG A 596 -35.48 -8.47 6.29
N THR A 597 -35.85 -7.29 6.79
CA THR A 597 -34.96 -6.55 7.69
C THR A 597 -34.91 -7.25 9.05
N VAL A 598 -33.70 -7.61 9.51
CA VAL A 598 -33.47 -8.31 10.79
C VAL A 598 -32.70 -7.48 11.81
N PHE A 599 -31.99 -6.45 11.34
CA PHE A 599 -31.29 -5.47 12.15
C PHE A 599 -31.28 -4.12 11.43
N LYS A 600 -31.36 -3.03 12.19
CA LYS A 600 -31.23 -1.66 11.69
C LYS A 600 -30.68 -0.78 12.80
N ASN A 601 -29.66 0.01 12.48
CA ASN A 601 -29.24 1.17 13.26
C ASN A 601 -29.07 2.39 12.34
N ASP A 602 -28.41 3.44 12.81
CA ASP A 602 -28.31 4.74 12.11
C ASP A 602 -27.56 4.67 10.78
N ILE A 603 -26.68 3.68 10.59
CA ILE A 603 -25.82 3.56 9.40
C ILE A 603 -26.07 2.26 8.64
N PHE A 604 -26.29 1.16 9.36
CA PHE A 604 -26.32 -0.19 8.81
C PHE A 604 -27.70 -0.82 8.92
N LYS A 605 -28.08 -1.55 7.88
CA LYS A 605 -29.29 -2.37 7.84
C LYS A 605 -28.95 -3.77 7.35
N ILE A 606 -29.29 -4.80 8.13
CA ILE A 606 -29.09 -6.19 7.73
C ILE A 606 -30.38 -6.71 7.11
N LEU A 607 -30.25 -7.16 5.87
CA LEU A 607 -31.29 -7.73 5.06
C LEU A 607 -31.08 -9.24 4.95
N GLU A 608 -31.97 -10.02 5.53
CA GLU A 608 -32.04 -11.46 5.32
C GLU A 608 -32.56 -11.76 3.91
N VAL A 609 -31.79 -12.56 3.18
CA VAL A 609 -32.13 -13.01 1.83
C VAL A 609 -32.96 -14.28 1.94
N THR A 610 -34.28 -14.11 2.10
CA THR A 610 -35.23 -15.23 2.24
C THR A 610 -35.23 -16.09 0.98
N ARG A 611 -35.01 -17.40 1.12
CA ARG A 611 -35.26 -18.36 0.04
C ARG A 611 -36.77 -18.39 -0.24
N GLU A 612 -37.13 -18.43 -1.52
CA GLU A 612 -38.54 -18.57 -1.94
C GLU A 612 -39.10 -19.93 -1.53
#